data_AF-A0A2T1ES88-F1
#
_entry.id   AF-A0A2T1ES88-F1
#
_cell.length_a   1.000
_cell.length_b   1.000
_cell.length_c   1.000
_cell.angle_alpha   90.00
_cell.angle_beta   90.00
_cell.angle_gamma   90.00
#
_symmetry.space_group_name_H-M   'P 1'
#
loop_
_entity.id
_entity.type
_entity.pdbx_description
1 polymer ?
#
loop_
_entity_poly.entity_id
_entity_poly.type
_entity_poly.pdbx_seq_one_letter_code
_entity_poly.pdbx_strand_id
1 'polypeptide(L)'
;MGWLAGVYCRSCQTKTSNTNRSTVTEPILDPTALVDQLAALVALPLQPEHRPGVVDNFARIVAVAQLVTEFPLPDDIEIAPNFEP
;
A
#
# COMPACT_ATOMS: atom_id res chain seq x y z
N MET A 1 -22.32 -56.92 -1.40
CA MET A 1 -21.94 -56.18 -0.19
C MET A 1 -20.45 -55.88 -0.25
N GLY A 2 -20.06 -54.60 -0.32
CA GLY A 2 -18.65 -54.16 -0.23
C GLY A 2 -18.25 -53.17 -1.33
N TRP A 3 -18.25 -51.89 -1.00
CA TRP A 3 -17.98 -50.76 -1.91
C TRP A 3 -16.46 -50.58 -2.13
N LEU A 4 -16.03 -50.35 -3.37
CA LEU A 4 -14.66 -49.92 -3.69
C LEU A 4 -14.54 -48.41 -3.44
N ALA A 5 -13.99 -48.02 -2.28
CA ALA A 5 -13.62 -46.64 -2.00
C ALA A 5 -12.25 -46.32 -2.63
N GLY A 6 -12.18 -45.16 -3.28
CA GLY A 6 -11.08 -44.74 -4.13
C GLY A 6 -9.76 -44.48 -3.41
N VAL A 7 -8.68 -44.63 -4.17
CA VAL A 7 -7.36 -44.10 -3.82
C VAL A 7 -7.15 -42.85 -4.68
N TYR A 8 -7.62 -41.71 -4.19
CA TYR A 8 -7.29 -40.41 -4.78
C TYR A 8 -5.87 -40.03 -4.33
N CYS A 9 -4.91 -40.01 -5.26
CA CYS A 9 -3.54 -39.57 -5.02
C CYS A 9 -3.53 -38.07 -4.68
N ARG A 10 -3.35 -37.73 -3.41
CA ARG A 10 -3.41 -36.36 -2.89
C ARG A 10 -2.07 -35.61 -2.99
N SER A 11 -1.05 -36.19 -3.64
CA SER A 11 0.31 -35.63 -3.68
C SER A 11 0.72 -35.00 -5.02
N CYS A 12 -0.12 -35.04 -6.05
CA CYS A 12 0.12 -34.34 -7.32
C CYS A 12 -0.82 -33.12 -7.45
N GLN A 13 -0.73 -32.18 -6.52
CA GLN A 13 -1.12 -30.79 -6.81
C GLN A 13 0.18 -30.02 -7.08
N THR A 14 0.72 -30.17 -8.27
CA THR A 14 1.72 -29.23 -8.79
C THR A 14 1.00 -27.89 -8.98
N LYS A 15 1.09 -27.02 -7.98
CA LYS A 15 0.79 -25.59 -8.17
C LYS A 15 1.72 -25.09 -9.27
N THR A 16 1.17 -24.96 -10.47
CA THR A 16 1.78 -24.18 -11.54
C THR A 16 2.10 -22.81 -10.97
N SER A 17 3.40 -22.47 -10.96
CA SER A 17 3.90 -21.14 -10.65
C SER A 17 3.29 -20.19 -11.68
N ASN A 18 2.21 -19.51 -11.32
CA ASN A 18 1.68 -18.46 -12.15
C ASN A 18 2.61 -17.25 -12.02
N THR A 19 3.54 -17.11 -12.97
CA THR A 19 4.29 -15.87 -13.21
C THR A 19 3.34 -14.83 -13.77
N ASN A 20 2.55 -14.20 -12.89
CA ASN A 20 1.96 -12.91 -13.21
C ASN A 20 2.97 -11.81 -12.85
N ARG A 21 3.60 -11.29 -13.90
CA ARG A 21 4.23 -9.98 -13.99
C ARG A 21 3.67 -9.02 -12.95
N SER A 22 4.55 -8.56 -12.05
CA SER A 22 4.25 -7.54 -11.04
C SER A 22 3.70 -6.28 -11.71
N THR A 23 2.38 -6.22 -11.87
CA THR A 23 1.69 -4.94 -11.80
C THR A 23 1.95 -4.48 -10.39
N VAL A 24 2.74 -3.41 -10.24
CA VAL A 24 2.90 -2.71 -8.97
C VAL A 24 1.49 -2.53 -8.43
N THR A 25 1.14 -3.34 -7.43
CA THR A 25 -0.11 -3.13 -6.72
C THR A 25 0.23 -1.98 -5.82
N GLU A 26 0.02 -0.76 -6.32
CA GLU A 26 -0.08 0.43 -5.47
C GLU A 26 -0.99 0.01 -4.31
N PRO A 27 -0.46 -0.13 -3.08
CA PRO A 27 -1.31 -0.49 -1.97
C PRO A 27 -2.37 0.59 -1.89
N ILE A 28 -3.64 0.20 -1.88
CA ILE A 28 -4.72 1.12 -1.51
C ILE A 28 -4.34 1.61 -0.10
N LEU A 29 -3.87 2.84 -0.03
CA LEU A 29 -3.33 3.43 1.18
C LEU A 29 -4.50 3.63 2.15
N ASP A 30 -4.58 2.81 3.21
CA ASP A 30 -5.53 3.03 4.30
C ASP A 30 -5.04 4.22 5.14
N PRO A 31 -5.73 5.38 5.10
CA PRO A 31 -5.29 6.57 5.83
C PRO A 31 -5.27 6.34 7.34
N THR A 32 -6.09 5.43 7.87
CA THR A 32 -6.16 5.13 9.29
C THR A 32 -4.88 4.42 9.75
N ALA A 33 -4.54 3.30 9.10
CA ALA A 33 -3.31 2.57 9.39
C ALA A 33 -2.05 3.40 9.15
N LEU A 34 -2.04 4.23 8.09
CA LEU A 34 -0.93 5.11 7.79
C LEU A 34 -0.68 6.13 8.90
N VAL A 35 -1.73 6.81 9.36
CA VAL A 35 -1.62 7.82 10.42
C VAL A 35 -1.07 7.20 11.71
N ASP A 36 -1.54 6.02 12.10
CA ASP A 36 -1.05 5.34 13.29
C ASP A 36 0.44 4.96 13.17
N GLN A 37 0.86 4.45 12.02
CA GLN A 37 2.25 4.07 11.77
C GLN A 37 3.17 5.29 11.72
N LEU A 38 2.78 6.35 11.03
CA LEU A 38 3.57 7.59 10.93
C LEU A 38 3.68 8.29 12.27
N ALA A 39 2.58 8.39 13.03
CA ALA A 39 2.59 8.96 14.37
C ALA A 39 3.58 8.23 15.30
N ALA A 40 3.61 6.89 15.24
CA ALA A 40 4.57 6.10 15.97
C ALA A 40 6.02 6.32 15.48
N LEU A 41 6.23 6.37 14.16
CA LEU A 41 7.55 6.55 13.55
C LEU A 41 8.20 7.89 13.93
N VAL A 42 7.41 8.97 13.97
CA VAL A 42 7.91 10.31 14.35
C VAL A 42 7.78 10.61 15.84
N ALA A 43 7.43 9.61 16.65
CA ALA A 43 7.20 9.75 18.10
C ALA A 43 6.23 10.88 18.46
N LEU A 44 5.17 11.06 17.67
CA LEU A 44 4.12 12.07 17.89
C LEU A 44 2.84 11.39 18.42
N PRO A 45 2.60 11.38 19.74
CA PRO A 45 1.37 10.80 20.29
C PRO A 45 0.16 11.63 19.86
N LEU A 46 -0.80 11.00 19.17
CA LEU A 46 -2.07 11.61 18.81
C LEU A 46 -3.09 11.39 19.93
N GLN A 47 -3.62 12.48 20.47
CA GLN A 47 -4.75 12.40 21.38
C GLN A 47 -5.99 11.86 20.64
N PRO A 48 -6.84 11.04 21.29
CA PRO A 48 -8.01 10.44 20.65
C PRO A 48 -8.92 11.46 19.96
N GLU A 49 -9.02 12.67 20.50
CA GLU A 49 -9.85 13.75 19.99
C GLU A 49 -9.32 14.33 18.67
N HIS A 50 -8.00 14.26 18.44
CA HIS A 50 -7.36 14.81 17.24
C HIS A 50 -7.25 13.78 16.11
N ARG A 51 -7.19 12.48 16.45
CA ARG A 51 -6.93 11.41 15.49
C ARG A 51 -7.91 11.41 14.30
N PRO A 52 -9.25 11.54 14.47
CA PRO A 52 -10.18 11.55 13.34
C PRO A 52 -9.86 12.68 12.34
N GLY A 53 -9.58 13.89 12.84
CA GLY A 53 -9.26 15.03 11.99
C GLY A 53 -7.94 14.87 11.23
N VAL A 54 -6.94 14.20 11.82
CA VAL A 54 -5.68 13.88 11.14
C VAL A 54 -5.93 12.88 10.00
N VAL A 55 -6.71 11.83 10.25
CA VAL A 55 -7.07 10.83 9.23
C VAL A 55 -7.79 11.47 8.05
N ASP A 56 -8.79 12.33 8.31
CA ASP A 56 -9.54 13.04 7.28
C ASP A 56 -8.64 13.96 6.43
N ASN A 57 -7.68 14.64 7.05
CA ASN A 57 -6.74 15.49 6.34
C ASN A 57 -5.76 14.68 5.48
N PHE A 58 -5.27 13.54 5.97
CA PHE A 58 -4.44 12.64 5.17
C PHE A 58 -5.18 12.13 3.94
N ALA A 59 -6.45 11.73 4.08
CA ALA A 59 -7.27 11.30 2.94
C ALA A 59 -7.38 12.40 1.86
N ARG A 60 -7.54 13.67 2.26
CA ARG A 60 -7.58 14.82 1.34
C ARG A 60 -6.23 15.08 0.69
N ILE A 61 -5.13 15.04 1.46
CA ILE A 61 -3.78 15.25 0.96
C ILE A 61 -3.43 14.19 -0.08
N VAL A 62 -3.76 12.92 0.17
CA VAL A 62 -3.52 11.80 -0.77
C VAL A 62 -4.24 12.04 -2.09
N ALA A 63 -5.52 12.46 -2.05
CA ALA A 63 -6.28 12.77 -3.26
C ALA A 63 -5.65 13.89 -4.09
N VAL A 64 -5.08 14.92 -3.44
CA VAL A 64 -4.37 16.01 -4.14
C VAL A 64 -3.00 15.55 -4.64
N ALA A 65 -2.27 14.77 -3.83
CA ALA A 65 -0.94 14.27 -4.19
C ALA A 65 -0.97 13.39 -5.43
N GLN A 66 -2.02 12.57 -5.60
CA GLN A 66 -2.23 11.75 -6.80
C GLN A 66 -2.15 12.57 -8.10
N LEU A 67 -2.67 13.79 -8.10
CA LEU A 67 -2.60 14.68 -9.28
C LEU A 67 -1.17 15.05 -9.67
N VAL A 68 -0.21 14.97 -8.74
CA VAL A 68 1.20 15.36 -8.95
C VAL A 68 2.09 14.13 -9.11
N THR A 69 1.83 13.05 -8.38
CA THR A 69 2.65 11.83 -8.41
C THR A 69 2.47 11.00 -9.67
N GLU A 70 1.41 11.23 -10.44
CA GLU A 70 1.17 10.56 -11.73
C GLU A 70 1.96 11.17 -12.89
N PHE A 71 2.57 12.35 -12.71
CA PHE A 71 3.43 12.92 -13.75
C PHE A 71 4.73 12.11 -13.88
N PRO A 72 5.11 11.68 -15.10
CA PRO A 72 6.40 11.02 -15.30
C PRO A 72 7.53 12.00 -14.99
N LEU A 73 8.46 11.58 -14.14
CA LEU A 73 9.66 12.34 -13.83
C LEU A 73 10.84 11.81 -14.66
N PRO A 74 11.60 12.68 -15.37
CA PRO A 74 12.87 12.30 -16.00
C PRO A 74 13.91 11.85 -14.96
N ASP A 75 14.79 10.92 -15.34
CA ASP A 75 15.87 10.45 -14.45
C ASP A 75 16.90 11.54 -14.11
N ASP A 76 16.99 12.59 -14.94
CA ASP A 76 17.91 13.73 -14.80
C ASP A 76 17.24 14.95 -14.12
N ILE A 77 16.03 14.81 -13.58
CA ILE A 77 15.38 15.90 -12.85
C ILE A 77 16.08 16.15 -11.52
N GLU A 78 16.46 17.40 -11.29
CA GLU A 78 17.05 17.86 -10.04
C GLU A 78 16.02 18.64 -9.22
N ILE A 79 16.20 18.65 -7.89
CA ILE A 79 15.38 19.47 -7.00
C ILE A 79 15.52 20.94 -7.40
N ALA A 80 14.44 21.71 -7.28
CA ALA A 80 14.47 23.14 -7.56
C ALA A 80 15.65 23.81 -6.83
N PRO A 81 16.58 24.47 -7.56
CA PRO A 81 17.90 24.82 -7.03
C PRO A 81 17.89 26.00 -6.03
N ASN A 82 16.81 26.78 -6.01
CA ASN A 82 16.76 28.04 -5.25
C ASN A 82 15.79 27.92 -4.07
N PHE A 83 16.34 27.91 -2.87
CA PHE A 83 15.63 28.34 -1.67
C PHE A 83 15.91 29.84 -1.49
N GLU A 84 14.94 30.71 -1.78
CA GLU A 84 15.05 32.14 -1.51
C GLU A 84 14.51 32.44 -0.09
N PRO A 85 15.33 33.02 0.81
CA PRO A 85 14.96 33.28 2.21
C PRO A 85 13.96 34.42 2.40
#